data_AF-A0A8X6HLH6-F1
#
_entry.id   AF-A0A8X6HLH6-F1
#
_cell.length_a   1.000
_cell.length_b   1.000
_cell.length_c   1.000
_cell.angle_alpha   90.00
_cell.angle_beta   90.00
_cell.angle_gamma   90.00
#
_symmetry.space_group_name_H-M   'P 1'
#
loop_
_entity.id
_entity.type
_entity.pdbx_description
1 polymer ?
#
loop_
_entity_poly.entity_id
_entity_poly.type
_entity_poly.pdbx_seq_one_letter_code
_entity_poly.pdbx_strand_id
1 'polypeptide(L)'
;TIKFDSFERENGEFLSNIRPEKKTYYSTENVVVQYFPKHTNHENQLDHLRLSESDRAAVAGRLKEGVSEKKILQDIREEITVDSGRKMLIEKKDIHNIKRDFNINGYIKRHEVDAVSVKLWTHEMKNNGENCIVFFSSKSRDNQGMTMD
;
A
#
# COMPACT_ATOMS: atom_id res chain seq x y z
N THR A 1 -25.29 23.54 -20.17
CA THR A 1 -25.67 23.27 -18.76
C THR A 1 -25.43 21.82 -18.47
N ILE A 2 -24.28 21.49 -17.86
CA ILE A 2 -23.98 20.10 -17.49
C ILE A 2 -24.78 19.80 -16.23
N LYS A 3 -25.79 18.93 -16.34
CA LYS A 3 -26.50 18.37 -15.19
C LYS A 3 -25.62 17.26 -14.63
N PHE A 4 -25.24 17.37 -13.36
CA PHE A 4 -24.58 16.28 -12.66
C PHE A 4 -25.65 15.51 -11.89
N ASP A 5 -25.88 14.27 -12.30
CA ASP A 5 -26.78 13.35 -11.62
C ASP A 5 -26.26 13.08 -10.20
N SER A 6 -27.20 13.07 -9.27
CA SER A 6 -27.05 12.58 -7.91
C SER A 6 -26.47 11.17 -7.93
N PHE A 7 -25.29 11.01 -7.33
CA PHE A 7 -24.62 9.72 -7.18
C PHE A 7 -25.24 8.96 -6.00
N GLU A 8 -26.36 8.28 -6.25
CA GLU A 8 -26.85 7.20 -5.40
C GLU A 8 -26.41 5.87 -6.02
N ARG A 9 -25.80 4.99 -5.23
CA ARG A 9 -25.56 3.59 -5.63
C ARG A 9 -26.67 2.71 -5.08
N GLU A 10 -27.10 1.74 -5.88
CA GLU A 10 -28.25 0.84 -5.67
C GLU A 10 -28.23 -0.04 -4.41
N ASN A 11 -27.19 0.05 -3.56
CA ASN A 11 -26.98 -0.90 -2.47
C ASN A 11 -27.17 -0.33 -1.06
N GLY A 12 -27.71 0.88 -0.89
CA GLY A 12 -28.13 1.40 0.43
C GLY A 12 -27.03 1.61 1.48
N GLU A 13 -25.77 1.29 1.20
CA GLU A 13 -24.66 1.54 2.12
C GLU A 13 -24.14 2.96 1.97
N PHE A 14 -24.57 3.83 2.88
CA PHE A 14 -24.01 5.16 3.11
C PHE A 14 -22.56 5.03 3.59
N LEU A 15 -21.59 5.27 2.71
CA LEU A 15 -20.25 5.64 3.14
C LEU A 15 -20.34 7.06 3.73
N SER A 16 -20.50 7.11 5.05
CA SER A 16 -20.37 8.29 5.93
C SER A 16 -20.77 9.63 5.30
N ASN A 17 -22.03 10.02 5.54
CA ASN A 17 -22.61 11.34 5.34
C ASN A 17 -21.60 12.51 5.42
N ILE A 18 -21.29 13.14 4.29
CA ILE A 18 -20.55 14.41 4.24
C ILE A 18 -21.49 15.48 3.66
N ARG A 19 -22.05 16.34 4.51
CA ARG A 19 -22.54 17.67 4.12
C ARG A 19 -21.59 18.73 4.68
N PRO A 20 -20.67 19.25 3.87
CA PRO A 20 -19.79 20.33 4.29
C PRO A 20 -20.45 21.70 4.05
N GLU A 21 -20.32 22.61 5.01
CA GLU A 21 -21.04 23.90 5.08
C GLU A 21 -20.57 24.96 4.07
N LYS A 22 -19.38 24.84 3.46
CA LYS A 22 -18.92 25.75 2.40
C LYS A 22 -18.10 25.02 1.34
N LYS A 23 -18.42 25.31 0.07
CA LYS A 23 -17.82 24.77 -1.15
C LYS A 23 -17.09 25.89 -1.87
N THR A 24 -15.79 25.75 -2.07
CA THR A 24 -15.03 26.64 -2.97
C THR A 24 -14.67 25.86 -4.22
N TYR A 25 -14.95 26.45 -5.39
CA TYR A 25 -14.65 25.86 -6.69
C TYR A 25 -13.41 26.51 -7.27
N TYR A 26 -12.43 25.70 -7.63
CA TYR A 26 -11.30 26.12 -8.45
C TYR A 26 -11.49 25.52 -9.84
N SER A 27 -11.58 26.36 -10.87
CA SER A 27 -11.65 25.92 -12.26
C SER A 27 -10.37 26.34 -12.95
N THR A 28 -9.62 25.37 -13.45
CA THR A 28 -8.77 25.58 -14.63
C THR A 28 -9.55 25.12 -15.87
N GLU A 29 -9.01 25.31 -17.08
CA GLU A 29 -9.70 24.97 -18.33
C GLU A 29 -10.10 23.49 -18.45
N ASN A 30 -9.49 22.60 -17.66
CA ASN A 30 -9.70 21.14 -17.78
C ASN A 30 -10.10 20.43 -16.48
N VAL A 31 -10.02 21.09 -15.32
CA VAL A 31 -10.32 20.45 -14.03
C VAL A 31 -11.07 21.41 -13.11
N VAL A 32 -12.18 20.93 -12.56
CA VAL A 32 -12.92 21.59 -11.49
C VAL A 32 -12.69 20.81 -10.21
N VAL A 33 -12.10 21.46 -9.20
CA VAL A 33 -11.86 20.85 -7.90
C VAL A 33 -12.76 21.50 -6.86
N GLN A 34 -13.36 20.67 -6.02
CA GLN A 34 -14.16 21.10 -4.89
C GLN A 34 -13.33 21.00 -3.61
N TYR A 35 -13.10 22.14 -2.98
CA TYR A 35 -12.35 22.19 -1.72
C TYR A 35 -13.29 22.28 -0.52
N PHE A 36 -13.01 21.46 0.50
CA PHE A 36 -13.72 21.45 1.77
C PHE A 36 -12.75 21.78 2.90
N PRO A 37 -12.79 23.01 3.46
CA PRO A 37 -11.80 23.46 4.44
C PRO A 37 -11.88 22.75 5.79
N LYS A 38 -13.06 22.25 6.17
CA LYS A 38 -13.29 21.62 7.48
C LYS A 38 -14.17 20.40 7.32
N HIS A 39 -13.62 19.23 7.62
CA HIS A 39 -14.41 18.00 7.80
C HIS A 39 -15.00 18.05 9.22
N THR A 40 -16.31 18.21 9.33
CA THR A 40 -16.99 18.44 10.62
C THR A 40 -17.26 17.15 11.40
N ASN A 41 -16.98 15.97 10.82
CA ASN A 41 -17.46 14.69 11.34
C ASN A 41 -16.37 13.81 11.97
N HIS A 42 -15.11 14.28 12.01
CA HIS A 42 -14.01 13.64 12.74
C HIS A 42 -12.90 14.65 13.00
N GLU A 43 -12.09 14.39 14.03
CA GLU A 43 -10.84 15.11 14.25
C GLU A 43 -9.78 14.68 13.23
N ASN A 44 -8.72 15.48 13.09
CA ASN A 44 -7.60 15.11 12.22
C ASN A 44 -6.89 13.87 12.76
N GLN A 45 -7.17 12.73 12.14
CA GLN A 45 -6.57 11.44 12.44
C GLN A 45 -5.16 11.36 11.83
N LEU A 46 -4.15 11.60 12.66
CA LEU A 46 -2.74 11.60 12.23
C LEU A 46 -2.33 10.27 11.63
N ASP A 47 -2.88 9.16 12.11
CA ASP A 47 -2.67 7.78 11.67
C ASP A 47 -3.04 7.51 10.20
N HIS A 48 -3.99 8.28 9.64
CA HIS A 48 -4.36 8.17 8.23
C HIS A 48 -3.49 9.02 7.28
N LEU A 49 -2.61 9.86 7.84
CA LEU A 49 -1.66 10.62 7.04
C LEU A 49 -0.54 9.71 6.53
N ARG A 50 -0.06 10.03 5.32
CA ARG A 50 1.16 9.40 4.80
C ARG A 50 2.36 9.89 5.61
N LEU A 51 3.29 8.98 5.88
CA LEU A 51 4.62 9.36 6.37
C LEU A 51 5.32 10.27 5.35
N SER A 52 6.05 11.25 5.85
CA SER A 52 6.85 12.12 4.99
C SER A 52 7.90 11.31 4.23
N GLU A 53 8.30 11.79 3.05
CA GLU A 53 9.34 11.12 2.27
C GLU A 53 10.67 11.06 3.02
N SER A 54 10.99 12.11 3.78
CA SER A 54 12.17 12.18 4.63
C SER A 54 12.14 11.08 5.72
N ASP A 55 11.03 10.94 6.44
CA ASP A 55 10.91 9.91 7.48
C ASP A 55 11.00 8.49 6.89
N ARG A 56 10.37 8.27 5.73
CA ARG A 56 10.45 6.99 5.02
C ARG A 56 11.90 6.69 4.59
N ALA A 57 12.61 7.68 4.07
CA ALA A 57 14.00 7.53 3.66
C ALA A 57 14.93 7.25 4.85
N ALA A 58 14.72 7.93 5.99
CA ALA A 58 15.50 7.70 7.20
C ALA A 58 15.32 6.26 7.74
N VAL A 59 14.07 5.78 7.80
CA VAL A 59 13.78 4.40 8.19
C VAL A 59 14.40 3.41 7.19
N ALA A 60 14.27 3.67 5.89
CA ALA A 60 14.89 2.86 4.84
C ALA A 60 16.42 2.78 4.96
N GLY A 61 17.10 3.89 5.30
CA GLY A 61 18.54 3.91 5.54
C GLY A 61 18.95 2.96 6.66
N ARG A 62 18.32 3.09 7.83
CA ARG A 62 18.57 2.21 8.99
C ARG A 62 18.33 0.74 8.66
N LEU A 63 17.28 0.46 7.88
CA LEU A 63 16.98 -0.90 7.43
C LEU A 63 18.06 -1.46 6.49
N LYS A 64 18.63 -0.64 5.59
CA LYS A 64 19.73 -1.04 4.70
C LYS A 64 21.03 -1.31 5.46
N GLU A 65 21.25 -0.60 6.55
CA GLU A 65 22.38 -0.82 7.48
C GLU A 65 22.21 -2.09 8.33
N GLY A 66 21.08 -2.79 8.21
CA GLY A 66 20.81 -4.03 8.94
C GLY A 66 20.26 -3.83 10.35
N VAL A 67 19.82 -2.61 10.70
CA VAL A 67 19.19 -2.35 12.00
C VAL A 67 17.85 -3.09 12.09
N SER A 68 17.65 -3.82 13.19
CA SER A 68 16.41 -4.58 13.41
C SER A 68 15.18 -3.67 13.49
N GLU A 69 14.05 -4.13 12.97
CA GLU A 69 12.78 -3.37 13.01
C GLU A 69 12.39 -2.97 14.44
N LYS A 70 12.62 -3.86 15.41
CA LYS A 70 12.34 -3.60 16.82
C LYS A 70 13.16 -2.44 17.35
N LYS A 71 14.45 -2.36 16.98
CA LYS A 71 15.33 -1.26 17.39
C LYS A 71 14.90 0.05 16.75
N ILE A 72 14.55 0.04 15.46
CA ILE A 72 14.03 1.23 14.76
C ILE A 72 12.76 1.77 15.44
N LEU A 73 11.79 0.89 15.76
CA LEU A 73 10.57 1.30 16.45
C LEU A 73 10.86 1.86 17.85
N GLN A 74 11.81 1.27 18.57
CA GLN A 74 12.22 1.73 19.89
C GLN A 74 12.87 3.12 19.80
N ASP A 75 13.79 3.31 18.86
CA ASP A 75 14.50 4.58 18.67
C ASP A 75 13.52 5.68 18.27
N ILE A 76 12.57 5.40 17.37
CA ILE A 76 11.51 6.35 17.01
C ILE A 76 10.71 6.78 18.25
N ARG A 77 10.41 5.85 19.16
CA ARG A 77 9.67 6.14 20.41
C ARG A 77 10.49 6.97 21.40
N GLU A 78 11.79 6.79 21.42
CA GLU A 78 12.72 7.56 22.26
C GLU A 78 12.96 8.98 21.71
N GLU A 79 12.93 9.15 20.39
CA GLU A 79 13.10 10.42 19.68
C GLU A 79 11.82 11.28 19.63
N ILE A 80 10.72 10.85 20.27
CA ILE A 80 9.43 11.55 20.20
C ILE A 80 9.50 12.91 20.88
N THR A 81 9.15 13.93 20.12
CA THR A 81 8.87 15.29 20.59
C THR A 81 7.41 15.66 20.32
N VAL A 82 6.92 16.74 20.93
CA VAL A 82 5.52 17.20 20.80
C VAL A 82 5.12 17.43 19.33
N ASP A 83 6.07 17.80 18.47
CA ASP A 83 5.84 18.11 17.05
C ASP A 83 6.14 16.94 16.09
N SER A 84 6.32 15.73 16.61
CA SER A 84 6.73 14.58 15.79
C SER A 84 5.61 14.00 14.90
N GLY A 85 4.37 14.47 15.04
CA GLY A 85 3.26 14.21 14.10
C GLY A 85 3.07 12.73 13.74
N ARG A 86 2.96 12.41 12.43
CA ARG A 86 2.77 11.04 11.94
C ARG A 86 3.93 10.10 12.30
N LYS A 87 5.16 10.61 12.45
CA LYS A 87 6.37 9.80 12.75
C LYS A 87 6.22 9.05 14.08
N MET A 88 5.54 9.65 15.06
CA MET A 88 5.30 9.04 16.38
C MET A 88 4.49 7.74 16.31
N LEU A 89 3.66 7.62 15.28
CA LEU A 89 2.71 6.52 15.08
C LEU A 89 3.24 5.48 14.09
N ILE A 90 4.56 5.42 13.87
CA ILE A 90 5.14 4.40 12.99
C ILE A 90 4.94 3.01 13.62
N GLU A 91 4.33 2.12 12.85
CA GLU A 91 4.11 0.74 13.24
C GLU A 91 4.94 -0.25 12.40
N LYS A 92 4.93 -1.53 12.79
CA LYS A 92 5.55 -2.61 12.02
C LYS A 92 5.04 -2.65 10.57
N LYS A 93 3.76 -2.33 10.35
CA LYS A 93 3.16 -2.32 9.01
C LYS A 93 3.80 -1.25 8.12
N ASP A 94 4.10 -0.08 8.67
CA ASP A 94 4.78 1.00 7.94
C ASP A 94 6.19 0.56 7.54
N ILE A 95 6.94 -0.04 8.48
CA ILE A 95 8.27 -0.59 8.20
C ILE A 95 8.22 -1.64 7.08
N HIS A 96 7.24 -2.55 7.11
CA HIS A 96 7.06 -3.55 6.06
C HIS A 96 6.77 -2.90 4.69
N ASN A 97 5.93 -1.87 4.65
CA ASN A 97 5.64 -1.15 3.41
C ASN A 97 6.88 -0.42 2.90
N ILE A 98 7.66 0.22 3.78
CA ILE A 98 8.93 0.87 3.43
C ILE A 98 9.92 -0.15 2.88
N LYS A 99 10.08 -1.32 3.53
CA LYS A 99 10.95 -2.38 3.02
C LYS A 99 10.59 -2.80 1.60
N ARG A 100 9.29 -2.94 1.32
CA ARG A 100 8.78 -3.28 -0.02
C ARG A 100 9.08 -2.17 -1.01
N ASP A 101 8.75 -0.94 -0.68
CA ASP A 101 8.87 0.20 -1.59
C ASP A 101 10.34 0.54 -1.90
N PHE A 102 11.26 0.30 -0.96
CA PHE A 102 12.70 0.51 -1.12
C PHE A 102 13.47 -0.77 -1.49
N ASN A 103 12.77 -1.88 -1.72
CA ASN A 103 13.33 -3.18 -2.10
C ASN A 103 14.46 -3.69 -1.17
N ILE A 104 14.34 -3.44 0.14
CA ILE A 104 15.43 -3.64 1.12
C ILE A 104 15.52 -5.10 1.58
N ASN A 105 14.38 -5.72 1.85
CA ASN A 105 14.34 -7.16 1.98
C ASN A 105 14.06 -7.69 0.58
N GLY A 106 14.88 -8.59 0.07
CA GLY A 106 14.62 -9.34 -1.17
C GLY A 106 13.33 -10.14 -1.00
N TYR A 107 12.19 -9.46 -1.11
CA TYR A 107 10.89 -10.07 -0.99
C TYR A 107 10.81 -11.19 -2.01
N ILE A 108 10.09 -12.25 -1.65
CA ILE A 108 9.80 -13.44 -2.44
C ILE A 108 9.25 -13.10 -3.85
N LYS A 109 8.81 -11.84 -4.03
CA LYS A 109 8.47 -11.22 -5.30
C LYS A 109 9.71 -10.96 -6.17
N ARG A 110 10.10 -11.99 -6.94
CA ARG A 110 11.19 -11.97 -7.93
C ARG A 110 10.87 -11.15 -9.19
N HIS A 111 9.59 -10.82 -9.41
CA HIS A 111 9.13 -10.09 -10.58
C HIS A 111 7.82 -9.33 -10.30
N GLU A 112 7.56 -8.22 -10.99
CA GLU A 112 6.35 -7.40 -10.81
C GLU A 112 5.06 -8.19 -11.08
N VAL A 113 5.08 -8.98 -12.15
CA VAL A 113 4.03 -9.94 -12.49
C VAL A 113 4.16 -11.17 -11.59
N ASP A 114 3.11 -11.42 -10.79
CA ASP A 114 3.08 -12.49 -9.80
C ASP A 114 3.32 -13.88 -10.40
N ALA A 115 2.64 -14.21 -11.50
CA ALA A 115 2.83 -15.48 -12.21
C ALA A 115 4.28 -15.73 -12.64
N VAL A 116 4.99 -14.67 -13.04
CA VAL A 116 6.40 -14.75 -13.41
C VAL A 116 7.24 -14.96 -12.15
N SER A 117 6.98 -14.23 -11.07
CA SER A 117 7.67 -14.38 -9.79
C SER A 117 7.58 -15.81 -9.23
N VAL A 118 6.38 -16.40 -9.26
CA VAL A 118 6.14 -17.78 -8.81
C VAL A 118 6.88 -18.78 -9.71
N LYS A 119 6.90 -18.56 -11.03
CA LYS A 119 7.65 -19.39 -11.99
C LYS A 119 9.17 -19.34 -11.74
N LEU A 120 9.72 -18.16 -11.47
CA LEU A 120 11.14 -18.00 -11.12
C LEU A 120 11.48 -18.74 -9.82
N TRP A 121 10.63 -18.62 -8.78
CA TRP A 121 10.85 -19.33 -7.52
C TRP A 121 10.81 -20.85 -7.69
N THR A 122 9.83 -21.35 -8.46
CA THR A 122 9.70 -22.78 -8.72
C THR A 122 10.87 -23.32 -9.53
N HIS A 123 11.45 -22.53 -10.43
CA HIS A 123 12.67 -22.90 -11.14
C HIS A 123 13.88 -22.97 -10.21
N GLU A 124 14.09 -21.97 -9.35
CA GLU A 124 15.17 -21.99 -8.36
C GLU A 124 15.08 -23.19 -7.42
N MET A 125 13.88 -23.49 -6.92
CA MET A 125 13.67 -24.60 -5.98
C MET A 125 13.82 -25.98 -6.63
N LYS A 126 13.55 -26.13 -7.93
CA LYS A 126 13.87 -27.36 -8.67
C LYS A 126 15.37 -27.64 -8.77
N ASN A 127 16.18 -26.59 -8.78
CA ASN A 127 17.64 -26.70 -8.88
C ASN A 127 18.31 -26.80 -7.49
N ASN A 128 17.54 -26.65 -6.41
CA ASN A 128 18.01 -26.81 -5.04
C ASN A 128 17.90 -28.28 -4.61
N GLY A 129 18.89 -28.79 -3.86
CA GLY A 129 18.90 -30.17 -3.38
C GLY A 129 17.75 -30.54 -2.42
N GLU A 130 17.15 -29.52 -1.79
CA GLU A 130 15.98 -29.64 -0.91
C GLU A 130 14.74 -29.06 -1.60
N ASN A 131 14.27 -29.73 -2.65
CA ASN A 131 13.08 -29.30 -3.37
C ASN A 131 11.80 -29.67 -2.62
N CYS A 132 11.02 -28.68 -2.18
CA CYS A 132 9.74 -28.87 -1.50
C CYS A 132 8.52 -28.86 -2.45
N ILE A 133 8.72 -28.71 -3.76
CA ILE A 133 7.65 -28.58 -4.75
C ILE A 133 7.14 -29.96 -5.14
N VAL A 134 5.94 -30.29 -4.67
CA VAL A 134 5.24 -31.54 -5.02
C VAL A 134 4.56 -31.43 -6.39
N PHE A 135 3.93 -30.29 -6.69
CA PHE A 135 3.23 -30.06 -7.94
C PHE A 135 3.19 -28.56 -8.30
N PHE A 136 3.45 -28.23 -9.56
CA PHE A 136 3.33 -26.87 -10.09
C PHE A 136 2.70 -26.92 -11.49
N SER A 137 1.56 -26.22 -11.66
CA SER A 137 0.88 -26.09 -12.95
C SER A 137 0.77 -24.62 -13.34
N SER A 138 1.22 -24.28 -14.55
CA SER A 138 1.15 -22.94 -15.11
C SER A 138 -0.17 -22.63 -15.83
N LYS A 139 -1.17 -23.53 -15.72
CA LYS A 139 -2.38 -23.48 -16.52
C LYS A 139 -3.44 -22.61 -15.84
N SER A 140 -3.68 -21.40 -16.36
CA SER A 140 -4.98 -20.74 -16.17
C SER A 140 -6.01 -21.47 -17.03
N ARG A 141 -6.75 -22.43 -16.46
CA ARG A 141 -7.83 -23.22 -17.10
C ARG A 141 -7.78 -23.22 -18.63
N ASP A 142 -6.91 -24.05 -19.20
CA ASP A 142 -7.09 -24.45 -20.60
C ASP A 142 -8.29 -25.40 -20.64
N ASN A 143 -9.47 -24.82 -20.87
CA ASN A 143 -10.58 -25.57 -21.41
C ASN A 143 -10.28 -25.84 -22.88
N GLN A 144 -9.62 -26.95 -23.17
CA GLN A 144 -9.75 -27.65 -24.44
C GLN A 144 -9.33 -29.10 -24.23
N GLY A 145 -10.33 -29.97 -24.24
CA GLY A 145 -10.11 -31.40 -24.39
C GLY A 145 -9.31 -31.67 -25.66
N MET A 146 -8.30 -32.49 -25.53
CA MET A 146 -7.68 -33.14 -26.67
C MET A 146 -7.58 -34.61 -26.32
N THR A 147 -8.30 -35.38 -27.13
CA THR A 147 -8.57 -36.80 -27.03
C THR A 147 -7.29 -37.62 -27.03
N MET A 148 -7.35 -38.75 -26.31
CA MET A 148 -6.47 -39.88 -26.55
C MET A 148 -6.77 -40.43 -27.95
N ASP A 149 -5.70 -40.66 -28.73
CA ASP A 149 -5.53 -41.76 -29.69
C ASP A 149 -4.01 -42.03 -29.82
#